data_AF-A0A965R4U4-F1
#
_entry.id   AF-A0A965R4U4-F1
#
_cell.length_a   1.000
_cell.length_b   1.000
_cell.length_c   1.000
_cell.angle_alpha   90.00
_cell.angle_beta   90.00
_cell.angle_gamma   90.00
#
_symmetry.space_group_name_H-M   'P 1'
#
loop_
_entity.id
_entity.type
_entity.pdbx_description
1 polymer ?
#
loop_
_entity_poly.entity_id
_entity_poly.type
_entity_poly.pdbx_seq_one_letter_code
_entity_poly.pdbx_strand_id
1 'polypeptide(L)'
;AAAHHVETAAAILRHAGVVEVTDDIRSAKWMKLALNAAELVPSAIMDLSIADAAKTPGLYDIMLEAGNEAITATLADGCTVRPIFGMTGERAANPDTFVETVLNELVANYILSYSRSTILQDWMKHRHSEVNEINGTVVRVLESAGQRAPANQAVVEFAAEIESGTRERGIQNLEPLIARMMELGSTLAVR
;
A
#
# COMPACT_ATOMS: atom_id res chain seq x y z
N ALA A 1 -2.09 -13.76 27.19
CA ALA A 1 -1.87 -13.17 28.53
C ALA A 1 -2.54 -11.79 28.69
N ALA A 2 -2.36 -10.84 27.76
CA ALA A 2 -2.87 -9.46 27.90
C ALA A 2 -4.31 -9.20 27.39
N ALA A 3 -5.02 -10.19 26.84
CA ALA A 3 -6.34 -9.99 26.21
C ALA A 3 -7.39 -9.37 27.16
N HIS A 4 -7.30 -9.65 28.46
CA HIS A 4 -8.20 -9.08 29.47
C HIS A 4 -8.05 -7.56 29.68
N HIS A 5 -6.93 -6.97 29.24
CA HIS A 5 -6.70 -5.51 29.31
C HIS A 5 -7.29 -4.75 28.12
N VAL A 6 -7.72 -5.42 27.06
CA VAL A 6 -8.16 -4.77 25.81
C VAL A 6 -9.32 -3.82 26.07
N GLU A 7 -10.36 -4.26 26.79
CA GLU A 7 -11.50 -3.38 27.08
C GLU A 7 -11.16 -2.25 28.05
N THR A 8 -10.24 -2.47 28.99
CA THR A 8 -9.76 -1.39 29.87
C THR A 8 -9.04 -0.31 29.05
N ALA A 9 -8.13 -0.72 28.15
CA ALA A 9 -7.44 0.21 27.27
C ALA A 9 -8.43 0.92 26.32
N ALA A 10 -9.38 0.18 25.74
CA ALA A 10 -10.38 0.74 24.85
C ALA A 10 -11.27 1.77 25.57
N ALA A 11 -11.73 1.48 26.80
CA ALA A 11 -12.51 2.42 27.60
C ALA A 11 -11.76 3.74 27.85
N ILE A 12 -10.46 3.67 28.16
CA ILE A 12 -9.63 4.86 28.35
C ILE A 12 -9.48 5.65 27.05
N LEU A 13 -9.15 4.97 25.94
CA LEU A 13 -8.93 5.61 24.63
C LEU A 13 -10.22 6.22 24.05
N ARG A 14 -11.40 5.66 24.35
CA ARG A 14 -12.71 6.19 23.91
C ARG A 14 -12.99 7.60 24.44
N HIS A 15 -12.30 8.05 25.49
CA HIS A 15 -12.41 9.44 25.95
C HIS A 15 -11.73 10.44 25.00
N ALA A 16 -10.80 10.00 24.16
CA ALA A 16 -10.03 10.87 23.26
C ALA A 16 -10.43 10.73 21.78
N GLY A 17 -11.09 9.64 21.39
CA GLY A 17 -11.46 9.42 20.00
C GLY A 17 -12.25 8.13 19.77
N VAL A 18 -12.48 7.82 18.50
CA VAL A 18 -13.14 6.58 18.08
C VAL A 18 -12.20 5.40 18.31
N VAL A 19 -12.68 4.37 18.99
CA VAL A 19 -11.93 3.14 19.25
C VAL A 19 -12.75 1.95 18.81
N GLU A 20 -12.15 1.16 17.94
CA GLU A 20 -12.67 -0.14 17.52
C GLU A 20 -11.83 -1.25 18.16
N VAL A 21 -12.53 -2.26 18.70
CA VAL A 21 -11.90 -3.48 19.21
C VAL A 21 -12.15 -4.57 18.17
N THR A 22 -11.08 -5.22 17.72
CA THR A 22 -11.12 -6.29 16.73
C THR A 22 -10.56 -7.58 17.32
N ASP A 23 -11.15 -8.70 16.91
CA ASP A 23 -10.68 -10.06 17.23
C ASP A 23 -9.47 -10.48 16.38
N ASP A 24 -9.20 -9.77 15.29
CA ASP A 24 -8.15 -10.08 14.33
C ASP A 24 -7.41 -8.82 13.87
N ILE A 25 -6.59 -8.29 14.77
CA ILE A 25 -5.77 -7.11 14.50
C ILE A 25 -4.73 -7.34 13.39
N ARG A 26 -4.34 -8.59 13.13
CA ARG A 26 -3.35 -8.91 12.08
C ARG A 26 -3.96 -8.68 10.70
N SER A 27 -5.14 -9.23 10.45
CA SER A 27 -5.87 -8.96 9.20
C SER A 27 -6.13 -7.47 9.01
N ALA A 28 -6.58 -6.77 10.06
CA ALA A 28 -6.83 -5.32 9.98
C ALA A 28 -5.56 -4.51 9.61
N LYS A 29 -4.40 -4.86 10.18
CA LYS A 29 -3.12 -4.22 9.83
C LYS A 29 -2.70 -4.50 8.39
N TRP A 30 -2.92 -5.71 7.90
CA TRP A 30 -2.66 -6.07 6.51
C TRP A 30 -3.49 -5.23 5.53
N MET A 31 -4.76 -4.95 5.85
CA MET A 31 -5.60 -4.10 5.00
C MET A 31 -5.04 -2.68 4.87
N LYS A 32 -4.52 -2.11 5.97
CA LYS A 32 -3.86 -0.82 5.93
C LYS A 32 -2.53 -0.88 5.18
N LEU A 33 -1.74 -1.95 5.36
CA LEU A 33 -0.49 -2.16 4.64
C LEU A 33 -0.73 -2.29 3.13
N ALA A 34 -1.74 -3.05 2.71
CA ALA A 34 -2.07 -3.23 1.30
C ALA A 34 -2.46 -1.91 0.62
N LEU A 35 -3.27 -1.08 1.30
CA LEU A 35 -3.56 0.27 0.81
C LEU A 35 -2.28 1.11 0.70
N ASN A 36 -1.44 1.13 1.74
CA ASN A 36 -0.19 1.87 1.76
C ASN A 36 0.78 1.41 0.65
N ALA A 37 0.87 0.11 0.39
CA ALA A 37 1.70 -0.47 -0.67
C ALA A 37 1.23 -0.03 -2.06
N ALA A 38 -0.10 0.08 -2.24
CA ALA A 38 -0.70 0.57 -3.47
C ALA A 38 -0.44 2.07 -3.71
N GLU A 39 -0.49 2.90 -2.67
CA GLU A 39 -0.58 4.36 -2.86
C GLU A 39 0.68 5.15 -2.47
N LEU A 40 1.34 4.81 -1.36
CA LEU A 40 2.32 5.72 -0.75
C LEU A 40 3.61 5.81 -1.58
N VAL A 41 4.23 4.66 -1.86
CA VAL A 41 5.52 4.60 -2.58
C VAL A 41 5.34 4.82 -4.08
N PRO A 42 4.35 4.22 -4.77
CA PRO A 42 4.15 4.47 -6.20
C PRO A 42 3.91 5.94 -6.52
N SER A 43 3.10 6.66 -5.73
CA SER A 43 2.91 8.11 -5.92
C SER A 43 4.18 8.91 -5.63
N ALA A 44 4.96 8.53 -4.62
CA ALA A 44 6.20 9.19 -4.25
C ALA A 44 7.29 9.05 -5.32
N ILE A 45 7.42 7.88 -5.95
CA ILE A 45 8.39 7.64 -7.04
C ILE A 45 8.15 8.63 -8.20
N MET A 46 6.90 9.02 -8.41
CA MET A 46 6.48 9.92 -9.49
C MET A 46 6.49 11.41 -9.07
N ASP A 47 6.82 11.72 -7.81
CA ASP A 47 6.74 13.08 -7.23
C ASP A 47 5.33 13.70 -7.32
N LEU A 48 4.28 12.87 -7.27
CA LEU A 48 2.88 13.29 -7.39
C LEU A 48 2.14 13.26 -6.05
N SER A 49 1.03 14.00 -5.98
CA SER A 49 0.01 13.73 -4.96
C SER A 49 -0.61 12.35 -5.19
N ILE A 50 -1.17 11.74 -4.15
CA ILE A 50 -1.85 10.44 -4.27
C ILE A 50 -3.03 10.54 -5.24
N ALA A 51 -3.76 11.66 -5.22
CA ALA A 51 -4.93 11.89 -6.07
C ALA A 51 -4.55 12.09 -7.55
N ASP A 52 -3.44 12.75 -7.85
CA ASP A 52 -2.95 12.89 -9.23
C ASP A 52 -2.35 11.58 -9.73
N ALA A 53 -1.68 10.82 -8.86
CA ALA A 53 -1.18 9.50 -9.19
C ALA A 53 -2.31 8.56 -9.62
N ALA A 54 -3.41 8.55 -8.86
CA ALA A 54 -4.59 7.73 -9.16
C ALA A 54 -5.33 8.15 -10.45
N LYS A 55 -5.07 9.34 -11.00
CA LYS A 55 -5.63 9.83 -12.28
C LYS A 55 -4.68 9.67 -13.45
N THR A 56 -3.44 9.26 -13.20
CA THR A 56 -2.40 9.13 -14.22
C THR A 56 -2.54 7.76 -14.90
N PRO A 57 -2.79 7.70 -16.22
CA PRO A 57 -2.84 6.44 -16.95
C PRO A 57 -1.57 5.61 -16.77
N GLY A 58 -1.72 4.29 -16.65
CA GLY A 58 -0.65 3.36 -16.34
C GLY A 58 -0.17 3.38 -14.87
N LEU A 59 -0.10 4.54 -14.21
CA LEU A 59 0.27 4.60 -12.79
C LEU A 59 -0.82 4.02 -11.90
N TYR A 60 -2.09 4.29 -12.18
CA TYR A 60 -3.20 3.68 -11.45
C TYR A 60 -3.16 2.15 -11.53
N ASP A 61 -2.82 1.59 -12.70
CA ASP A 61 -2.69 0.13 -12.88
C ASP A 61 -1.53 -0.44 -12.04
N ILE A 62 -0.40 0.27 -11.94
CA ILE A 62 0.71 -0.11 -11.05
C ILE A 62 0.30 -0.07 -9.58
N MET A 63 -0.46 0.95 -9.16
CA MET A 63 -0.97 1.06 -7.79
C MET A 63 -1.88 -0.12 -7.45
N LEU A 64 -2.77 -0.50 -8.37
CA LEU A 64 -3.63 -1.67 -8.19
C LEU A 64 -2.83 -2.97 -8.12
N GLU A 65 -1.88 -3.18 -9.03
CA GLU A 65 -1.02 -4.38 -9.03
C GLU A 65 -0.23 -4.52 -7.73
N ALA A 66 0.41 -3.44 -7.26
CA ALA A 66 1.15 -3.44 -6.00
C ALA A 66 0.26 -3.76 -4.79
N GLY A 67 -0.96 -3.20 -4.76
CA GLY A 67 -1.94 -3.54 -3.72
C GLY A 67 -2.44 -4.98 -3.81
N ASN A 68 -2.67 -5.51 -5.02
CA ASN A 68 -3.18 -6.87 -5.24
C ASN A 68 -2.13 -7.92 -4.85
N GLU A 69 -0.85 -7.67 -5.13
CA GLU A 69 0.25 -8.46 -4.58
C GLU A 69 0.26 -8.42 -3.05
N ALA A 70 -0.01 -7.27 -2.42
CA ALA A 70 -0.12 -7.16 -0.97
C ALA A 70 -1.31 -7.94 -0.39
N ILE A 71 -2.43 -8.04 -1.13
CA ILE A 71 -3.55 -8.91 -0.77
C ILE A 71 -3.16 -10.39 -0.91
N THR A 72 -2.43 -10.75 -1.95
CA THR A 72 -1.89 -12.11 -2.11
C THR A 72 -0.96 -12.45 -0.94
N ALA A 73 -0.10 -11.51 -0.52
CA ALA A 73 0.75 -11.65 0.65
C ALA A 73 -0.04 -11.80 1.95
N THR A 74 -1.14 -11.05 2.09
CA THR A 74 -2.07 -11.17 3.24
C THR A 74 -2.58 -12.60 3.38
N LEU A 75 -3.04 -13.20 2.26
CA LEU A 75 -3.54 -14.57 2.25
C LEU A 75 -2.43 -15.58 2.53
N ALA A 76 -1.23 -15.35 1.99
CA ALA A 76 -0.06 -16.19 2.24
C ALA A 76 0.42 -16.16 3.71
N ASP A 77 0.25 -15.02 4.41
CA ASP A 77 0.52 -14.88 5.85
C ASP A 77 -0.62 -15.44 6.74
N GLY A 78 -1.60 -16.13 6.13
CA GLY A 78 -2.74 -16.73 6.84
C GLY A 78 -3.74 -15.72 7.39
N CYS A 79 -3.71 -14.48 6.90
CA CYS A 79 -4.66 -13.44 7.25
C CYS A 79 -5.84 -13.39 6.25
N THR A 80 -6.86 -12.63 6.60
CA THR A 80 -8.11 -12.50 5.83
C THR A 80 -8.32 -11.08 5.34
N VAL A 81 -8.94 -10.93 4.17
CA VAL A 81 -9.35 -9.62 3.66
C VAL A 81 -10.58 -9.15 4.41
N ARG A 82 -10.55 -7.91 4.91
CA ARG A 82 -11.62 -7.32 5.72
C ARG A 82 -11.86 -5.86 5.32
N PRO A 83 -13.10 -5.36 5.38
CA PRO A 83 -13.37 -3.96 5.11
C PRO A 83 -12.63 -3.02 6.06
N ILE A 84 -12.23 -1.85 5.55
CA ILE A 84 -11.66 -0.75 6.33
C ILE A 84 -12.42 0.55 6.04
N PHE A 85 -12.09 1.65 6.71
CA PHE A 85 -12.75 2.96 6.50
C PHE A 85 -14.26 2.96 6.72
N GLY A 86 -14.77 2.08 7.58
CA GLY A 86 -16.21 1.93 7.81
C GLY A 86 -16.98 1.39 6.58
N MET A 87 -16.26 0.92 5.55
CA MET A 87 -16.85 0.31 4.37
C MET A 87 -17.56 -0.99 4.75
N THR A 88 -18.58 -1.34 3.96
CA THR A 88 -19.34 -2.59 4.12
C THR A 88 -19.58 -3.23 2.76
N GLY A 89 -19.96 -4.51 2.77
CA GLY A 89 -20.32 -5.24 1.55
C GLY A 89 -19.20 -6.10 0.97
N GLU A 90 -19.59 -6.98 0.05
CA GLU A 90 -18.74 -8.05 -0.50
C GLU A 90 -17.51 -7.50 -1.24
N ARG A 91 -17.65 -6.40 -1.98
CA ARG A 91 -16.53 -5.81 -2.73
C ARG A 91 -15.37 -5.35 -1.83
N ALA A 92 -15.70 -4.84 -0.64
CA ALA A 92 -14.72 -4.39 0.35
C ALA A 92 -14.14 -5.52 1.20
N ALA A 93 -14.57 -6.77 0.97
CA ALA A 93 -14.07 -7.97 1.65
C ALA A 93 -13.52 -9.02 0.67
N ASN A 94 -13.73 -8.84 -0.64
CA ASN A 94 -13.27 -9.76 -1.66
C ASN A 94 -11.84 -9.39 -2.11
N PRO A 95 -10.87 -10.33 -2.03
CA PRO A 95 -9.49 -10.12 -2.47
C PRO A 95 -9.35 -9.48 -3.86
N ASP A 96 -10.19 -9.88 -4.83
CA ASP A 96 -10.07 -9.47 -6.23
C ASP A 96 -10.53 -8.02 -6.47
N THR A 97 -11.39 -7.48 -5.59
CA THR A 97 -11.96 -6.14 -5.73
C THR A 97 -11.54 -5.17 -4.63
N PHE A 98 -10.88 -5.67 -3.58
CA PHE A 98 -10.58 -4.91 -2.38
C PHE A 98 -9.79 -3.64 -2.67
N VAL A 99 -8.66 -3.78 -3.37
CA VAL A 99 -7.70 -2.68 -3.58
C VAL A 99 -8.34 -1.56 -4.40
N GLU A 100 -8.99 -1.89 -5.51
CA GLU A 100 -9.72 -0.92 -6.32
C GLU A 100 -10.78 -0.19 -5.49
N THR A 101 -11.56 -0.94 -4.71
CA THR A 101 -12.66 -0.38 -3.91
C THR A 101 -12.12 0.59 -2.85
N VAL A 102 -11.06 0.20 -2.13
CA VAL A 102 -10.49 1.00 -1.04
C VAL A 102 -9.67 2.19 -1.57
N LEU A 103 -8.94 2.03 -2.67
CA LEU A 103 -8.18 3.13 -3.27
C LEU A 103 -9.12 4.22 -3.80
N ASN A 104 -10.22 3.83 -4.45
CA ASN A 104 -11.23 4.78 -4.89
C ASN A 104 -11.91 5.49 -3.72
N GLU A 105 -12.23 4.77 -2.64
CA GLU A 105 -12.78 5.35 -1.43
C GLU A 105 -11.81 6.35 -0.78
N LEU A 106 -10.51 5.99 -0.71
CA LEU A 106 -9.46 6.86 -0.20
C LEU A 106 -9.43 8.19 -0.98
N VAL A 107 -9.36 8.12 -2.31
CA VAL A 107 -9.25 9.28 -3.20
C VAL A 107 -10.53 10.13 -3.17
N ALA A 108 -11.70 9.51 -3.04
CA ALA A 108 -12.97 10.22 -3.01
C ALA A 108 -13.20 10.97 -1.70
N ASN A 109 -12.87 10.36 -0.55
CA ASN A 109 -13.43 10.78 0.74
C ASN A 109 -12.39 11.06 1.84
N TYR A 110 -11.15 10.58 1.70
CA TYR A 110 -10.20 10.56 2.82
C TYR A 110 -8.92 11.37 2.59
N ILE A 111 -8.68 11.86 1.37
CA ILE A 111 -7.53 12.70 1.07
C ILE A 111 -7.94 13.98 0.35
N LEU A 112 -7.14 15.03 0.53
CA LEU A 112 -7.21 16.25 -0.27
C LEU A 112 -6.47 16.04 -1.59
N SER A 113 -6.84 16.78 -2.64
CA SER A 113 -6.24 16.66 -3.98
C SER A 113 -4.72 16.86 -4.00
N TYR A 114 -4.16 17.61 -3.05
CA TYR A 114 -2.74 17.90 -2.94
C TYR A 114 -2.02 17.06 -1.88
N SER A 115 -2.68 16.03 -1.34
CA SER A 115 -2.09 15.18 -0.29
C SER A 115 -0.92 14.39 -0.87
N ARG A 116 0.27 14.65 -0.30
CA ARG A 116 1.49 13.88 -0.57
C ARG A 116 1.59 12.75 0.43
N SER A 117 2.03 11.58 -0.02
CA SER A 117 2.29 10.44 0.84
C SER A 117 3.34 10.76 1.91
N THR A 118 3.32 10.02 3.02
CA THR A 118 4.36 10.13 4.07
C THR A 118 5.75 9.86 3.49
N ILE A 119 5.86 8.89 2.58
CA ILE A 119 7.08 8.55 1.84
C ILE A 119 7.60 9.75 1.05
N LEU A 120 6.74 10.42 0.27
CA LEU A 120 7.15 11.60 -0.49
C LEU A 120 7.62 12.73 0.45
N GLN A 121 6.92 12.94 1.57
CA GLN A 121 7.31 13.92 2.57
C GLN A 121 8.67 13.61 3.21
N ASP A 122 9.00 12.33 3.41
CA ASP A 122 10.30 11.90 3.92
C ASP A 122 11.41 12.20 2.92
N TRP A 123 11.23 11.82 1.66
CA TRP A 123 12.21 12.05 0.61
C TRP A 123 12.43 13.54 0.32
N MET A 124 11.37 14.35 0.32
CA MET A 124 11.47 15.81 0.21
C MET A 124 12.32 16.45 1.33
N LYS A 125 12.41 15.78 2.49
CA LYS A 125 13.19 16.22 3.65
C LYS A 125 14.52 15.47 3.77
N HIS A 126 14.90 14.69 2.76
CA HIS A 126 16.10 13.86 2.75
C HIS A 126 16.15 12.86 3.93
N ARG A 127 15.01 12.25 4.26
CA ARG A 127 14.89 11.20 5.28
C ARG A 127 14.69 9.83 4.64
N HIS A 128 15.14 8.79 5.33
CA HIS A 128 14.73 7.42 5.05
C HIS A 128 13.24 7.24 5.34
N SER A 129 12.61 6.42 4.52
CA SER A 129 11.18 6.13 4.55
C SER A 129 10.91 4.68 4.98
N GLU A 130 9.62 4.35 5.15
CA GLU A 130 9.12 3.03 5.61
C GLU A 130 8.86 2.03 4.45
N VAL A 131 9.52 2.20 3.29
CA VAL A 131 9.30 1.36 2.09
C VAL A 131 9.58 -0.12 2.38
N ASN A 132 10.62 -0.42 3.15
CA ASN A 132 11.02 -1.79 3.47
C ASN A 132 10.01 -2.49 4.40
N GLU A 133 9.32 -1.73 5.23
CA GLU A 133 8.29 -2.17 6.15
C GLU A 133 6.92 -2.29 5.46
N ILE A 134 6.72 -1.63 4.33
CA ILE A 134 5.50 -1.70 3.51
C ILE A 134 5.71 -2.67 2.34
N ASN A 135 6.19 -2.19 1.19
CA ASN A 135 6.34 -2.98 -0.04
C ASN A 135 7.39 -4.08 0.15
N GLY A 136 8.45 -3.82 0.91
CA GLY A 136 9.44 -4.84 1.26
C GLY A 136 8.85 -5.99 2.09
N THR A 137 7.83 -5.73 2.92
CA THR A 137 7.12 -6.80 3.65
C THR A 137 6.33 -7.69 2.70
N VAL A 138 5.67 -7.11 1.69
CA VAL A 138 4.96 -7.86 0.65
C VAL A 138 5.91 -8.81 -0.08
N VAL A 139 7.05 -8.30 -0.53
CA VAL A 139 8.11 -9.10 -1.18
C VAL A 139 8.52 -10.28 -0.30
N ARG A 140 8.96 -10.02 0.94
CA ARG A 140 9.48 -11.07 1.84
C ARG A 140 8.44 -12.15 2.15
N VAL A 141 7.18 -11.76 2.33
CA VAL A 141 6.09 -12.70 2.63
C VAL A 141 5.80 -13.59 1.42
N LEU A 142 5.71 -13.01 0.22
CA LEU A 142 5.47 -13.80 -0.99
C LEU A 142 6.66 -14.71 -1.34
N GLU A 143 7.89 -14.22 -1.20
CA GLU A 143 9.09 -15.04 -1.38
C GLU A 143 9.11 -16.24 -0.42
N SER A 144 8.76 -16.02 0.85
CA SER A 144 8.65 -17.09 1.85
C SER A 144 7.57 -18.12 1.51
N ALA A 145 6.56 -17.72 0.74
CA ALA A 145 5.51 -18.59 0.21
C ALA A 145 5.84 -19.18 -1.18
N GLY A 146 7.05 -18.96 -1.71
CA GLY A 146 7.46 -19.45 -3.02
C GLY A 146 6.82 -18.70 -4.20
N GLN A 147 6.31 -17.50 -3.95
CA GLN A 147 5.68 -16.62 -4.94
C GLN A 147 6.55 -15.39 -5.21
N ARG A 148 6.17 -14.59 -6.21
CA ARG A 148 6.88 -13.36 -6.59
C ARG A 148 5.95 -12.16 -6.41
N ALA A 149 6.54 -11.00 -6.16
CA ALA A 149 5.84 -9.71 -6.08
C ALA A 149 6.48 -8.69 -7.05
N PRO A 150 6.37 -8.87 -8.38
CA PRO A 150 7.06 -8.03 -9.37
C PRO A 150 6.85 -6.52 -9.19
N ALA A 151 5.62 -6.07 -8.90
CA ALA A 151 5.31 -4.66 -8.70
C ALA A 151 5.97 -4.12 -7.43
N ASN A 152 5.78 -4.80 -6.30
CA ASN A 152 6.37 -4.39 -5.03
C ASN A 152 7.90 -4.45 -5.06
N GLN A 153 8.48 -5.45 -5.73
CA GLN A 153 9.93 -5.57 -5.90
C GLN A 153 10.49 -4.40 -6.70
N ALA A 154 9.89 -4.05 -7.84
CA ALA A 154 10.32 -2.91 -8.66
C ALA A 154 10.20 -1.58 -7.88
N VAL A 155 9.12 -1.42 -7.12
CA VAL A 155 8.88 -0.24 -6.26
C VAL A 155 9.96 -0.11 -5.18
N VAL A 156 10.33 -1.21 -4.52
CA VAL A 156 11.40 -1.23 -3.50
C VAL A 156 12.76 -0.88 -4.12
N GLU A 157 13.07 -1.43 -5.29
CA GLU A 157 14.32 -1.13 -6.02
C GLU A 157 14.41 0.37 -6.36
N PHE A 158 13.34 0.94 -6.93
CA PHE A 158 13.31 2.37 -7.29
C PHE A 158 13.39 3.27 -6.06
N ALA A 159 12.72 2.90 -4.97
CA ALA A 159 12.82 3.62 -3.71
C ALA A 159 14.26 3.64 -3.17
N ALA A 160 14.98 2.51 -3.23
CA ALA A 160 16.38 2.46 -2.80
C ALA A 160 17.30 3.34 -3.67
N GLU A 161 17.05 3.41 -4.98
CA GLU A 161 17.77 4.30 -5.90
C GLU A 161 17.48 5.79 -5.59
N ILE A 162 16.24 6.13 -5.25
CA ILE A 162 15.85 7.49 -4.84
C ILE A 162 16.50 7.86 -3.51
N GLU A 163 16.45 6.99 -2.50
CA GLU A 163 17.06 7.26 -1.19
C GLU A 163 18.58 7.35 -1.25
N SER A 164 19.23 6.61 -2.16
CA SER A 164 20.67 6.71 -2.40
C SER A 164 21.08 7.89 -3.29
N GLY A 165 20.11 8.60 -3.89
CA GLY A 165 20.36 9.72 -4.79
C GLY A 165 20.84 9.32 -6.19
N THR A 166 20.75 8.03 -6.55
CA THR A 166 21.11 7.53 -7.89
C THR A 166 19.95 7.66 -8.88
N ARG A 167 18.73 7.90 -8.39
CA ARG A 167 17.54 8.23 -9.17
C ARG A 167 16.85 9.48 -8.64
N GLU A 168 16.43 10.36 -9.53
CA GLU A 168 15.51 11.44 -9.18
C GLU A 168 14.07 10.95 -9.25
N ARG A 169 13.26 11.26 -8.23
CA ARG A 169 11.81 11.07 -8.26
C ARG A 169 11.17 11.95 -9.34
N GLY A 170 10.05 11.52 -9.90
CA GLY A 170 9.33 12.27 -10.93
C GLY A 170 8.68 11.36 -11.96
N ILE A 171 7.80 11.94 -12.77
CA ILE A 171 6.97 11.22 -13.74
C ILE A 171 7.79 10.45 -14.81
N GLN A 172 9.03 10.84 -15.04
CA GLN A 172 9.98 10.14 -15.92
C GLN A 172 10.22 8.68 -15.50
N ASN A 173 9.90 8.31 -14.26
CA ASN A 173 10.06 6.95 -13.75
C ASN A 173 8.94 6.00 -14.17
N LEU A 174 7.85 6.47 -14.77
CA LEU A 174 6.69 5.62 -15.10
C LEU A 174 7.05 4.49 -16.07
N GLU A 175 7.57 4.81 -17.25
CA GLU A 175 7.95 3.80 -18.25
C GLU A 175 9.07 2.87 -17.75
N PRO A 176 10.16 3.38 -17.11
CA PRO A 176 11.18 2.51 -16.53
C PRO A 176 10.64 1.56 -15.45
N LEU A 177 9.71 2.03 -14.61
CA LEU A 177 9.12 1.19 -13.57
C LEU A 177 8.29 0.05 -14.18
N ILE A 178 7.45 0.36 -15.19
CA ILE A 178 6.69 -0.65 -15.94
C ILE A 178 7.64 -1.67 -16.58
N ALA A 179 8.67 -1.20 -17.27
CA ALA A 179 9.65 -2.10 -17.91
C ALA A 179 10.28 -3.04 -16.87
N ARG A 180 10.66 -2.50 -15.71
CA ARG A 180 11.24 -3.30 -14.62
C ARG A 180 10.26 -4.33 -14.05
N MET A 181 8.99 -3.96 -13.88
CA MET A 181 7.94 -4.90 -13.46
C MET A 181 7.78 -6.06 -14.44
N MET A 182 7.82 -5.79 -15.75
CA MET A 182 7.72 -6.82 -16.79
C MET A 182 8.93 -7.76 -16.80
N GLU A 183 10.14 -7.24 -16.61
CA GLU A 183 11.35 -8.07 -16.43
C GLU A 183 11.27 -8.98 -15.20
N LEU A 184 10.65 -8.48 -14.13
CA LEU A 184 10.35 -9.23 -12.92
C LEU A 184 9.16 -10.18 -13.08
N GLY A 185 8.53 -10.24 -14.25
CA GLY A 185 7.47 -11.19 -14.57
C GLY A 185 6.07 -10.76 -14.18
N SER A 186 5.82 -9.45 -14.02
CA SER A 186 4.45 -8.92 -13.92
C SER A 186 3.66 -9.25 -15.20
N THR A 187 2.38 -9.52 -15.03
CA THR A 187 1.43 -9.71 -16.15
C THR A 187 0.59 -8.47 -16.41
N LEU A 188 0.97 -7.31 -15.86
CA LEU A 188 0.22 -6.07 -15.96
C LEU A 188 -0.07 -5.73 -17.43
N ALA A 189 -1.35 -5.75 -17.78
CA ALA A 189 -1.82 -5.20 -19.04
C ALA A 189 -2.06 -3.70 -18.84
N VAL A 190 -1.03 -2.89 -19.08
CA VAL A 190 -1.13 -1.42 -19.01
C VAL A 190 -2.21 -0.95 -19.99
N ARG A 191 -3.26 -0.28 -19.49
CA ARG A 191 -4.38 0.20 -20.31
C ARG A 191 -4.29 1.69 -20.63
#